data_AF-A0A176XGL0-F1
#
_entry.id   AF-A0A176XGL0-F1
#
_cell.length_a   1.000
_cell.length_b   1.000
_cell.length_c   1.000
_cell.angle_alpha   90.00
_cell.angle_beta   90.00
_cell.angle_gamma   90.00
#
_symmetry.space_group_name_H-M   'P 1'
#
loop_
_entity.id
_entity.type
_entity.pdbx_description
1 polymer ?
#
loop_
_entity_poly.entity_id
_entity_poly.type
_entity_poly.pdbx_seq_one_letter_code
_entity_poly.pdbx_strand_id
1 'polypeptide(L)'
;MFAKLSGISFLAVVASTIAANAACLKETDIHRQNADLKSHSEDVGRKDGSVVSIYRQKGSARFVEVIRQNRCIVTVKVLSADELDRKYDLMASLWDERAIAQAEALDNEGMDEGGDAEVVSDSDLSFLSMDRFPVSGIYSGPTRLPDFKGRDRDFATFRTRITNGMKAGVNFSGRYAITQIGCGSSCSIAVVSDLRTGQQFAFPYGGEEAGPMTLKHSAGSQLLIATWRDGDQCVLGSMTFNAGTWDSLAKHPIGDSDACYEDIEDNIRAFKNKREMSGANEVLASGNKSANADHAKAQKDQQQSTNVSPSAGMTEYDNINVAALLDLYEGYDSIRACFKARENQFPAYLSRQEMEKAEADFRKDEAEILKRDPRIDKEAISRKSQELNAMFTGIVVLNGKLEMNYDHRKACRMLASLFPPGIENARLKKREVIGKPNIGNGLIVPQDPRFR
;
A
#
# COMPACT_ATOMS: atom_id res chain seq x y z
N MET A 1 -36.79 -45.68 -75.90
CA MET A 1 -37.09 -46.68 -74.85
C MET A 1 -36.54 -46.16 -73.52
N PHE A 2 -37.41 -46.01 -72.51
CA PHE A 2 -37.18 -45.91 -71.05
C PHE A 2 -36.10 -44.92 -70.54
N ALA A 3 -36.43 -43.76 -69.96
CA ALA A 3 -37.07 -43.52 -68.66
C ALA A 3 -36.36 -44.18 -67.45
N LYS A 4 -35.70 -43.37 -66.60
CA LYS A 4 -35.84 -43.44 -65.14
C LYS A 4 -35.24 -42.21 -64.43
N LEU A 5 -36.04 -41.71 -63.48
CA LEU A 5 -35.77 -40.67 -62.49
C LEU A 5 -34.89 -41.20 -61.34
N SER A 6 -34.11 -40.29 -60.72
CA SER A 6 -34.03 -40.02 -59.27
C SER A 6 -33.00 -38.87 -59.12
N GLY A 7 -33.26 -37.69 -58.55
CA GLY A 7 -34.05 -37.40 -57.37
C GLY A 7 -33.18 -37.62 -56.14
N ILE A 8 -32.56 -36.55 -55.62
CA ILE A 8 -32.43 -36.18 -54.19
C ILE A 8 -31.78 -34.78 -54.11
N SER A 9 -32.58 -33.86 -53.59
CA SER A 9 -32.23 -32.50 -53.18
C SER A 9 -31.16 -32.50 -52.08
N PHE A 10 -30.09 -31.72 -52.24
CA PHE A 10 -29.35 -31.21 -51.08
C PHE A 10 -29.90 -29.83 -50.74
N LEU A 11 -30.64 -29.80 -49.62
CA LEU A 11 -31.05 -28.61 -48.89
C LEU A 11 -29.81 -27.75 -48.60
N ALA A 12 -29.76 -26.56 -49.20
CA ALA A 12 -28.93 -25.48 -48.67
C ALA A 12 -29.50 -25.11 -47.30
N VAL A 13 -28.78 -25.48 -46.24
CA VAL A 13 -29.01 -24.95 -44.89
C VAL A 13 -28.59 -23.49 -44.93
N VAL A 14 -29.54 -22.62 -45.28
CA VAL A 14 -29.47 -21.20 -44.96
C VAL A 14 -29.59 -21.12 -43.45
N ALA A 15 -28.47 -20.92 -42.77
CA ALA A 15 -28.44 -20.52 -41.37
C ALA A 15 -29.04 -19.11 -41.29
N SER A 16 -30.37 -19.04 -41.19
CA SER A 16 -31.10 -17.82 -40.87
C SER A 16 -30.74 -17.43 -39.44
N THR A 17 -29.77 -16.53 -39.28
CA THR A 17 -29.61 -15.78 -38.04
C THR A 17 -30.83 -14.88 -37.89
N ILE A 18 -31.81 -15.34 -37.11
CA ILE A 18 -32.91 -14.51 -36.63
C ILE A 18 -32.30 -13.53 -35.63
N ALA A 19 -31.85 -12.37 -36.12
CA ALA A 19 -31.67 -11.21 -35.27
C ALA A 19 -33.06 -10.73 -34.87
N ALA A 20 -33.43 -10.92 -33.61
CA ALA A 20 -34.64 -10.34 -33.06
C ALA A 20 -34.53 -8.80 -33.18
N ASN A 21 -35.37 -8.20 -34.04
CA ASN A 21 -35.55 -6.75 -34.10
C ASN A 21 -36.30 -6.29 -32.86
N ALA A 22 -35.60 -6.12 -31.74
CA ALA A 22 -36.12 -5.35 -30.62
C ALA A 22 -36.28 -3.90 -31.10
N ALA A 23 -37.49 -3.34 -30.98
CA ALA A 23 -37.76 -1.96 -31.35
C ALA A 23 -36.90 -1.01 -30.49
N CYS A 24 -36.29 0.00 -31.12
CA CYS A 24 -35.47 0.99 -30.43
C CYS A 24 -36.25 1.72 -29.34
N LEU A 25 -35.65 1.86 -28.15
CA LEU A 25 -36.17 2.74 -27.12
C LEU A 25 -36.05 4.20 -27.55
N LYS A 26 -36.92 5.06 -27.01
CA LYS A 26 -36.96 6.50 -27.36
C LYS A 26 -36.19 7.31 -26.32
N GLU A 27 -35.66 8.47 -26.72
CA GLU A 27 -34.98 9.40 -25.78
C GLU A 27 -35.88 9.80 -24.60
N THR A 28 -37.20 9.80 -24.79
CA THR A 28 -38.19 10.04 -23.72
C THR A 28 -38.09 9.02 -22.57
N ASP A 29 -37.57 7.82 -22.82
CA ASP A 29 -37.39 6.80 -21.79
C ASP A 29 -36.21 7.13 -20.86
N ILE A 30 -35.22 7.91 -21.32
CA ILE A 30 -34.13 8.44 -20.50
C ILE A 30 -34.64 9.55 -19.60
N HIS A 31 -35.44 10.48 -20.15
CA HIS A 31 -36.09 11.54 -19.37
C HIS A 31 -37.04 10.99 -18.30
N ARG A 32 -37.72 9.87 -18.57
CA ARG A 32 -38.58 9.20 -17.58
C ARG A 32 -37.81 8.75 -16.34
N GLN A 33 -36.50 8.50 -16.45
CA GLN A 33 -35.63 8.15 -15.32
C GLN A 33 -35.07 9.36 -14.56
N ASN A 34 -35.48 10.58 -14.91
CA ASN A 34 -34.99 11.83 -14.32
C ASN A 34 -33.47 12.00 -14.44
N ALA A 35 -32.88 11.53 -15.54
CA ALA A 35 -31.47 11.67 -15.84
C ALA A 35 -31.09 13.15 -16.01
N ASP A 36 -29.96 13.56 -15.43
CA ASP A 36 -29.35 14.85 -15.70
C ASP A 36 -28.48 14.76 -16.94
N LEU A 37 -29.06 15.10 -18.09
CA LEU A 37 -28.35 15.09 -19.38
C LEU A 37 -27.16 16.04 -19.45
N LYS A 38 -26.99 16.94 -18.47
CA LYS A 38 -25.81 17.81 -18.34
C LYS A 38 -24.66 17.18 -17.55
N SER A 39 -24.91 16.09 -16.83
CA SER A 39 -23.94 15.40 -15.95
C SER A 39 -23.12 14.32 -16.66
N HIS A 40 -22.93 14.46 -17.98
CA HIS A 40 -22.33 13.44 -18.84
C HIS A 40 -20.93 13.02 -18.38
N SER A 41 -20.72 11.70 -18.24
CA SER A 41 -19.38 11.11 -18.29
C SER A 41 -19.21 10.35 -19.60
N GLU A 42 -17.95 10.32 -20.06
CA GLU A 42 -17.43 9.81 -21.32
C GLU A 42 -18.20 8.65 -21.99
N ASP A 43 -18.26 8.69 -23.33
CA ASP A 43 -18.83 7.63 -24.14
C ASP A 43 -17.85 6.44 -24.18
N VAL A 44 -18.16 5.38 -23.46
CA VAL A 44 -17.33 4.16 -23.46
C VAL A 44 -17.75 3.29 -24.64
N GLY A 45 -16.90 3.23 -25.66
CA GLY A 45 -17.05 2.32 -26.79
C GLY A 45 -16.74 0.87 -26.39
N ARG A 46 -17.64 -0.06 -26.70
CA ARG A 46 -17.46 -1.51 -26.47
C ARG A 46 -16.98 -2.22 -27.73
N LYS A 47 -16.32 -3.38 -27.56
CA LYS A 47 -15.85 -4.24 -28.66
C LYS A 47 -16.96 -4.69 -29.62
N ASP A 48 -18.21 -4.70 -29.16
CA ASP A 48 -19.41 -5.03 -29.95
C ASP A 48 -19.98 -3.82 -30.73
N GLY A 49 -19.32 -2.67 -30.68
CA GLY A 49 -19.74 -1.43 -31.35
C GLY A 49 -20.86 -0.68 -30.62
N SER A 50 -21.28 -1.13 -29.43
CA SER A 50 -22.21 -0.37 -28.61
C SER A 50 -21.49 0.75 -27.84
N VAL A 51 -22.21 1.85 -27.62
CA VAL A 51 -21.75 3.00 -26.84
C VAL A 51 -22.55 3.06 -25.55
N VAL A 52 -21.85 3.20 -24.45
CA VAL A 52 -22.48 3.40 -23.14
C VAL A 52 -22.32 4.85 -22.71
N SER A 53 -23.43 5.46 -22.31
CA SER A 53 -23.44 6.77 -21.65
C SER A 53 -24.02 6.63 -20.25
N ILE A 54 -23.37 7.25 -19.26
CA ILE A 54 -23.80 7.25 -17.87
C ILE A 54 -24.21 8.67 -17.47
N TYR A 55 -25.38 8.80 -16.83
CA TYR A 55 -25.90 10.07 -16.35
C TYR A 55 -26.21 9.98 -14.85
N ARG A 56 -26.06 11.08 -14.12
CA ARG A 56 -26.55 11.15 -12.73
C ARG A 56 -28.08 11.27 -12.72
N GLN A 57 -28.76 10.58 -11.82
CA GLN A 57 -30.19 10.76 -11.61
C GLN A 57 -30.44 12.00 -10.71
N LYS A 58 -31.25 12.96 -11.16
CA LYS A 58 -31.52 14.20 -10.40
C LYS A 58 -32.21 13.87 -9.07
N GLY A 59 -31.71 14.48 -8.00
CA GLY A 59 -32.23 14.30 -6.64
C GLY A 59 -31.95 12.92 -6.03
N SER A 60 -31.03 12.14 -6.61
CA SER A 60 -30.72 10.76 -6.21
C SER A 60 -29.20 10.51 -6.24
N ALA A 61 -28.76 9.50 -5.51
CA ALA A 61 -27.38 8.98 -5.54
C ALA A 61 -27.19 7.84 -6.56
N ARG A 62 -28.17 7.64 -7.45
CA ARG A 62 -28.18 6.62 -8.49
C ARG A 62 -27.76 7.20 -9.84
N PHE A 63 -27.44 6.30 -10.76
CA PHE A 63 -26.98 6.59 -12.11
C PHE A 63 -27.94 5.98 -13.12
N VAL A 64 -28.07 6.61 -14.28
CA VAL A 64 -28.85 6.13 -15.41
C VAL A 64 -27.86 5.71 -16.50
N GLU A 65 -27.75 4.41 -16.70
CA GLU A 65 -27.01 3.79 -17.78
C GLU A 65 -27.87 3.79 -19.05
N VAL A 66 -27.28 4.23 -20.16
CA VAL A 66 -27.89 4.18 -21.49
C VAL A 66 -26.95 3.47 -22.46
N ILE A 67 -27.41 2.37 -23.05
CA ILE A 67 -26.65 1.61 -24.04
C ILE A 67 -27.25 1.87 -25.43
N ARG A 68 -26.41 2.35 -26.34
CA ARG A 68 -26.75 2.61 -27.74
C ARG A 68 -26.01 1.65 -28.65
N GLN A 69 -26.70 1.09 -29.63
CA GLN A 69 -26.08 0.34 -30.72
C GLN A 69 -26.40 1.09 -32.01
N ASN A 70 -25.37 1.60 -32.68
CA ASN A 70 -25.53 2.61 -33.75
C ASN A 70 -26.36 3.82 -33.26
N ARG A 71 -27.52 4.09 -33.87
CA ARG A 71 -28.44 5.18 -33.48
C ARG A 71 -29.63 4.71 -32.63
N CYS A 72 -29.61 3.45 -32.18
CA CYS A 72 -30.72 2.83 -31.47
C CYS A 72 -30.40 2.73 -29.97
N ILE A 73 -31.29 3.22 -29.10
CA ILE A 73 -31.18 2.95 -27.66
C ILE A 73 -31.70 1.54 -27.41
N VAL A 74 -30.83 0.69 -26.88
CA VAL A 74 -31.12 -0.72 -26.61
C VAL A 74 -31.51 -0.91 -25.14
N THR A 75 -30.96 -0.12 -24.23
CA THR A 75 -31.24 -0.25 -22.79
C THR A 75 -31.14 1.10 -22.07
N VAL A 76 -32.02 1.30 -21.10
CA VAL A 76 -31.96 2.36 -20.09
C VAL A 76 -32.14 1.71 -18.72
N LYS A 77 -31.15 1.80 -17.83
CA LYS A 77 -31.19 1.15 -16.51
C LYS A 77 -30.73 2.09 -15.40
N VAL A 78 -31.41 2.08 -14.26
CA VAL A 78 -31.00 2.84 -13.08
C VAL A 78 -30.15 1.96 -12.16
N LEU A 79 -28.88 2.33 -11.98
CA LEU A 79 -27.91 1.63 -11.16
C LEU A 79 -27.63 2.39 -9.87
N SER A 80 -27.42 1.68 -8.77
CA SER A 80 -26.74 2.23 -7.60
C SER A 80 -25.25 2.49 -7.91
N ALA A 81 -24.56 3.23 -7.06
CA ALA A 81 -23.11 3.43 -7.19
C ALA A 81 -22.36 2.09 -7.23
N ASP A 82 -22.69 1.18 -6.32
CA ASP A 82 -22.03 -0.14 -6.22
C ASP A 82 -22.37 -1.07 -7.40
N GLU A 83 -23.52 -0.89 -8.04
CA GLU A 83 -23.89 -1.64 -9.25
C GLU A 83 -23.21 -1.09 -10.51
N LEU A 84 -23.07 0.24 -10.59
CA LEU A 84 -22.35 0.90 -11.68
C LEU A 84 -20.86 0.53 -11.64
N ASP A 85 -20.26 0.60 -10.46
CA ASP A 85 -18.85 0.26 -10.23
C ASP A 85 -18.55 -1.18 -10.63
N ARG A 86 -19.30 -2.15 -10.08
CA ARG A 86 -19.15 -3.58 -10.44
C ARG A 86 -19.40 -3.90 -11.90
N LYS A 87 -20.22 -3.12 -12.60
CA LYS A 87 -20.63 -3.43 -13.98
C LYS A 87 -19.68 -2.88 -15.02
N TYR A 88 -19.14 -1.70 -14.78
CA TYR A 88 -18.25 -1.03 -15.73
C TYR A 88 -16.80 -1.10 -15.33
N ASP A 89 -16.53 -1.60 -14.13
CA ASP A 89 -15.18 -1.65 -13.60
C ASP A 89 -14.57 -0.25 -13.74
N LEU A 90 -15.36 0.78 -13.43
CA LEU A 90 -14.94 2.19 -13.51
C LEU A 90 -13.79 2.47 -12.53
N MET A 91 -13.58 1.57 -11.57
CA MET A 91 -12.40 1.51 -10.74
C MET A 91 -11.27 0.64 -11.31
N ALA A 92 -11.52 -0.26 -12.25
CA ALA A 92 -10.48 -1.03 -12.93
C ALA A 92 -9.69 -0.22 -13.96
N SER A 93 -10.22 0.89 -14.50
CA SER A 93 -9.40 1.82 -15.30
C SER A 93 -8.36 2.59 -14.48
N LEU A 94 -8.41 2.48 -13.15
CA LEU A 94 -7.34 2.88 -12.23
C LEU A 94 -6.48 1.68 -11.74
N TRP A 95 -6.80 0.45 -12.16
CA TRP A 95 -6.15 -0.81 -11.76
C TRP A 95 -5.68 -1.64 -12.97
N ASP A 96 -5.49 -1.03 -14.14
CA ASP A 96 -5.02 -1.69 -15.36
C ASP A 96 -3.48 -1.63 -15.52
N GLU A 97 -2.76 -1.93 -14.44
CA GLU A 97 -1.35 -2.38 -14.53
C GLU A 97 -1.21 -3.89 -14.29
N ARG A 98 -2.28 -4.59 -13.84
CA ARG A 98 -2.24 -6.05 -13.64
C ARG A 98 -2.52 -6.87 -14.90
N ALA A 99 -3.05 -6.28 -15.98
CA ALA A 99 -3.26 -7.00 -17.24
C ALA A 99 -1.97 -7.22 -18.05
N ILE A 100 -0.88 -6.50 -17.74
CA ILE A 100 0.45 -6.78 -18.32
C ILE A 100 1.12 -7.96 -17.61
N ALA A 101 0.87 -8.13 -16.31
CA ALA A 101 1.47 -9.21 -15.51
C ALA A 101 0.90 -10.61 -15.80
N GLN A 102 -0.32 -10.72 -16.34
CA GLN A 102 -0.88 -12.03 -16.71
C GLN A 102 -0.51 -12.49 -18.13
N ALA A 103 -0.04 -11.60 -19.00
CA ALA A 103 0.52 -11.99 -20.29
C ALA A 103 1.95 -12.56 -20.15
N GLU A 104 2.70 -12.13 -19.13
CA GLU A 104 4.04 -12.65 -18.83
C GLU A 104 4.02 -13.93 -17.95
N ALA A 105 2.87 -14.26 -17.37
CA ALA A 105 2.68 -15.47 -16.56
C ALA A 105 2.36 -16.73 -17.37
N LEU A 106 2.19 -16.63 -18.70
CA LEU A 106 1.86 -17.76 -19.57
C LEU A 106 3.05 -18.33 -20.36
N ASP A 107 4.27 -17.81 -20.17
CA ASP A 107 5.48 -18.30 -20.86
C ASP A 107 6.51 -18.98 -19.93
N ASN A 108 6.19 -19.22 -18.66
CA ASN A 108 7.05 -19.99 -17.74
C ASN A 108 6.31 -21.17 -17.10
N GLU A 109 5.77 -22.06 -17.93
CA GLU A 109 5.58 -23.46 -17.52
C GLU A 109 6.79 -24.28 -17.96
N GLY A 110 7.72 -24.52 -17.02
CA GLY A 110 8.72 -25.57 -17.16
C GLY A 110 10.06 -25.26 -16.50
N MET A 111 10.28 -25.84 -15.31
CA MET A 111 11.53 -26.43 -14.79
C MET A 111 11.45 -26.42 -13.26
N ASP A 112 11.00 -27.51 -12.66
CA ASP A 112 11.79 -28.66 -12.22
C ASP A 112 12.17 -28.51 -10.74
N GLU A 113 11.55 -29.33 -9.90
CA GLU A 113 11.94 -29.53 -8.51
C GLU A 113 13.20 -30.40 -8.50
N GLY A 114 14.36 -29.80 -8.29
CA GLY A 114 15.63 -30.54 -8.26
C GLY A 114 16.72 -29.68 -7.65
N GLY A 115 17.27 -30.12 -6.52
CA GLY A 115 18.13 -29.28 -5.70
C GLY A 115 19.57 -29.16 -6.19
N ASP A 116 20.10 -27.97 -5.95
CA ASP A 116 21.52 -27.68 -5.71
C ASP A 116 21.63 -26.27 -5.12
N ALA A 117 21.77 -26.21 -3.79
CA ALA A 117 22.06 -24.98 -3.07
C ALA A 117 23.55 -24.65 -3.22
N GLU A 118 23.87 -23.76 -4.15
CA GLU A 118 25.19 -23.13 -4.18
C GLU A 118 25.36 -22.18 -2.98
N VAL A 119 26.51 -22.28 -2.33
CA VAL A 119 26.92 -21.42 -1.21
C VAL A 119 26.98 -19.97 -1.69
N VAL A 120 26.00 -19.17 -1.29
CA VAL A 120 25.87 -17.75 -1.69
C VAL A 120 27.09 -16.96 -1.18
N SER A 121 27.93 -16.55 -2.11
CA SER A 121 29.07 -15.66 -1.88
C SER A 121 28.63 -14.20 -1.88
N ASP A 122 29.39 -13.27 -1.28
CA ASP A 122 29.07 -11.82 -1.33
C ASP A 122 29.09 -11.27 -2.78
N SER A 123 29.64 -12.03 -3.75
CA SER A 123 29.51 -11.76 -5.19
C SER A 123 28.10 -11.99 -5.74
N ASP A 124 27.29 -12.85 -5.11
CA ASP A 124 25.92 -13.17 -5.54
C ASP A 124 24.88 -12.13 -5.08
N LEU A 125 25.29 -11.23 -4.18
CA LEU A 125 24.51 -10.06 -3.74
C LEU A 125 25.02 -8.76 -4.36
N SER A 126 25.62 -8.84 -5.56
CA SER A 126 26.16 -7.67 -6.26
C SER A 126 25.14 -6.54 -6.42
N PHE A 127 23.86 -6.89 -6.54
CA PHE A 127 22.73 -5.96 -6.63
C PHE A 127 22.49 -5.10 -5.37
N LEU A 128 23.15 -5.40 -4.24
CA LEU A 128 23.15 -4.60 -3.02
C LEU A 128 24.46 -3.82 -2.81
N SER A 129 25.46 -3.99 -3.68
CA SER A 129 26.79 -3.42 -3.53
C SER A 129 26.99 -2.20 -4.42
N MET A 130 26.83 -1.01 -3.85
CA MET A 130 26.98 0.27 -4.56
C MET A 130 28.32 0.42 -5.31
N ASP A 131 29.40 -0.13 -4.77
CA ASP A 131 30.75 -0.07 -5.35
C ASP A 131 30.89 -0.88 -6.64
N ARG A 132 29.95 -1.79 -6.94
CA ARG A 132 29.90 -2.55 -8.19
C ARG A 132 29.26 -1.77 -9.34
N PHE A 133 28.68 -0.61 -9.05
CA PHE A 133 28.02 0.25 -10.03
C PHE A 133 28.63 1.67 -10.04
N PRO A 134 29.95 1.81 -10.20
CA PRO A 134 30.59 3.12 -10.13
C PRO A 134 30.16 4.03 -11.28
N VAL A 135 30.19 5.34 -11.03
CA VAL A 135 30.07 6.36 -12.08
C VAL A 135 31.44 6.79 -12.58
N SER A 136 31.54 7.20 -13.84
CA SER A 136 32.79 7.70 -14.42
C SER A 136 33.19 9.10 -13.94
N GLY A 137 32.25 9.84 -13.34
CA GLY A 137 32.50 11.16 -12.77
C GLY A 137 31.27 11.79 -12.14
N ILE A 138 31.50 12.81 -11.32
CA ILE A 138 30.46 13.62 -10.69
C ILE A 138 30.39 14.97 -11.40
N TYR A 139 29.17 15.34 -11.84
CA TYR A 139 28.86 16.59 -12.49
C TYR A 139 29.11 17.76 -11.54
N SER A 140 29.97 18.68 -11.98
CA SER A 140 30.39 19.87 -11.23
C SER A 140 30.00 21.18 -11.93
N GLY A 141 29.19 21.09 -12.99
CA GLY A 141 28.72 22.27 -13.72
C GLY A 141 27.57 23.01 -13.03
N PRO A 142 27.10 24.13 -13.60
CA PRO A 142 26.00 24.89 -13.03
C PRO A 142 24.69 24.10 -13.02
N THR A 143 24.00 24.09 -11.88
CA THR A 143 22.66 23.49 -11.76
C THR A 143 21.65 24.26 -12.59
N ARG A 144 21.00 23.58 -13.55
CA ARG A 144 19.83 24.10 -14.26
C ARG A 144 18.56 23.75 -13.48
N LEU A 145 17.73 24.74 -13.21
CA LEU A 145 16.47 24.54 -12.48
C LEU A 145 15.36 24.04 -13.40
N PRO A 146 14.30 23.41 -12.84
CA PRO A 146 13.21 22.85 -13.62
C PRO A 146 12.33 23.91 -14.27
N ASP A 147 11.72 23.56 -15.40
CA ASP A 147 10.71 24.37 -16.06
C ASP A 147 9.30 23.97 -15.60
N PHE A 148 8.92 24.44 -14.41
CA PHE A 148 7.60 24.18 -13.81
C PHE A 148 6.43 24.83 -14.55
N LYS A 149 6.68 25.66 -15.58
CA LYS A 149 5.62 26.28 -16.39
C LYS A 149 5.42 25.57 -17.74
N GLY A 150 6.43 24.84 -18.20
CA GLY A 150 6.39 24.05 -19.42
C GLY A 150 6.61 22.57 -19.15
N ARG A 151 7.83 22.09 -19.46
CA ARG A 151 8.15 20.65 -19.50
C ARG A 151 7.84 19.93 -18.19
N ASP A 152 8.19 20.52 -17.05
CA ASP A 152 8.14 19.87 -15.74
C ASP A 152 6.92 20.32 -14.92
N ARG A 153 5.83 20.73 -15.59
CA ARG A 153 4.60 21.26 -14.93
C ARG A 153 3.95 20.29 -13.96
N ASP A 154 4.04 18.99 -14.22
CA ASP A 154 3.43 17.95 -13.37
C ASP A 154 4.11 17.88 -11.98
N PHE A 155 5.33 18.39 -11.88
CA PHE A 155 6.09 18.48 -10.63
C PHE A 155 5.92 19.82 -9.90
N ALA A 156 5.14 20.76 -10.45
CA ALA A 156 5.05 22.14 -9.96
C ALA A 156 4.51 22.25 -8.53
N THR A 157 3.68 21.29 -8.09
CA THR A 157 3.16 21.19 -6.72
C THR A 157 4.28 21.02 -5.69
N PHE A 158 5.41 20.43 -6.08
CA PHE A 158 6.57 20.17 -5.22
C PHE A 158 7.78 21.07 -5.53
N ARG A 159 7.57 22.15 -6.30
CA ARG A 159 8.64 23.02 -6.82
C ARG A 159 9.69 23.44 -5.80
N THR A 160 9.27 23.78 -4.58
CA THR A 160 10.18 24.25 -3.52
C THR A 160 11.10 23.13 -3.06
N ARG A 161 10.55 21.93 -2.84
CA ARG A 161 11.32 20.77 -2.37
C ARG A 161 12.30 20.31 -3.45
N ILE A 162 11.83 20.18 -4.68
CA ILE A 162 12.65 19.81 -5.84
C ILE A 162 13.78 20.82 -6.05
N THR A 163 13.47 22.12 -6.04
CA THR A 163 14.48 23.18 -6.18
C THR A 163 15.53 23.12 -5.07
N ASN A 164 15.11 22.87 -3.82
CA ASN A 164 16.03 22.75 -2.70
C ASN A 164 16.91 21.50 -2.82
N GLY A 165 16.35 20.35 -3.23
CA GLY A 165 17.10 19.13 -3.49
C GLY A 165 18.14 19.30 -4.59
N MET A 166 17.77 19.95 -5.71
CA MET A 166 18.73 20.26 -6.77
C MET A 166 19.83 21.23 -6.35
N LYS A 167 19.53 22.20 -5.47
CA LYS A 167 20.51 23.14 -4.92
C LYS A 167 21.48 22.48 -3.94
N ALA A 168 21.12 21.35 -3.33
CA ALA A 168 22.01 20.58 -2.48
C ALA A 168 23.12 19.86 -3.27
N GLY A 169 23.00 19.78 -4.61
CA GLY A 169 24.00 19.20 -5.49
C GLY A 169 23.70 17.75 -5.88
N VAL A 170 24.66 17.10 -6.54
CA VAL A 170 24.53 15.71 -6.98
C VAL A 170 24.54 14.78 -5.75
N ASN A 171 23.54 13.91 -5.65
CA ASN A 171 23.49 12.86 -4.63
C ASN A 171 23.23 11.46 -5.22
N PHE A 172 23.12 11.34 -6.55
CA PHE A 172 22.84 10.09 -7.24
C PHE A 172 23.47 10.03 -8.65
N SER A 173 24.03 8.87 -9.01
CA SER A 173 24.42 8.49 -10.37
C SER A 173 25.18 9.59 -11.13
N GLY A 174 26.13 10.22 -10.44
CA GLY A 174 27.10 11.17 -10.99
C GLY A 174 26.52 12.50 -11.46
N ARG A 175 25.22 12.66 -11.69
CA ARG A 175 24.64 13.90 -12.23
C ARG A 175 23.25 14.25 -11.72
N TYR A 176 22.65 13.36 -10.93
CA TYR A 176 21.27 13.48 -10.52
C TYR A 176 21.15 13.86 -9.04
N ALA A 177 20.04 14.51 -8.72
CA ALA A 177 19.58 14.69 -7.35
C ALA A 177 18.27 13.92 -7.18
N ILE A 178 18.22 13.03 -6.20
CA ILE A 178 17.00 12.43 -5.71
C ILE A 178 16.46 13.30 -4.58
N THR A 179 15.20 13.71 -4.71
CA THR A 179 14.47 14.44 -3.69
C THR A 179 13.29 13.59 -3.23
N GLN A 180 13.38 13.04 -2.03
CA GLN A 180 12.26 12.34 -1.40
C GLN A 180 11.31 13.34 -0.73
N ILE A 181 10.02 13.17 -0.95
CA ILE A 181 8.95 14.08 -0.53
C ILE A 181 7.89 13.27 0.19
N GLY A 182 7.66 13.58 1.46
CA GLY A 182 6.52 13.02 2.20
C GLY A 182 5.19 13.53 1.64
N CYS A 183 4.24 12.62 1.43
CA CYS A 183 2.89 12.96 0.98
C CYS A 183 1.85 13.00 2.13
N GLY A 184 2.25 12.59 3.35
CA GLY A 184 1.38 12.41 4.53
C GLY A 184 1.38 10.95 4.98
N SER A 185 0.74 10.61 6.11
CA SER A 185 0.44 9.23 6.55
C SER A 185 1.53 8.15 6.28
N SER A 186 2.80 8.45 6.55
CA SER A 186 3.96 7.58 6.24
C SER A 186 4.19 7.23 4.76
N CYS A 187 3.47 7.86 3.84
CA CYS A 187 3.74 7.85 2.41
C CYS A 187 4.89 8.81 2.05
N SER A 188 5.72 8.36 1.11
CA SER A 188 6.64 9.24 0.40
C SER A 188 6.68 8.93 -1.09
N ILE A 189 7.02 9.95 -1.87
CA ILE A 189 7.35 9.85 -3.30
C ILE A 189 8.79 10.33 -3.48
N ALA A 190 9.42 9.98 -4.59
CA ALA A 190 10.73 10.52 -4.94
C ALA A 190 10.74 11.07 -6.36
N VAL A 191 11.48 12.16 -6.54
CA VAL A 191 11.72 12.80 -7.83
C VAL A 191 13.21 12.78 -8.11
N VAL A 192 13.57 12.36 -9.31
CA VAL A 192 14.94 12.40 -9.82
C VAL A 192 15.09 13.61 -10.73
N SER A 193 16.02 14.48 -10.38
CA SER A 193 16.30 15.71 -11.10
C SER A 193 17.66 15.60 -11.80
N ASP A 194 17.71 15.90 -13.10
CA ASP A 194 18.98 16.04 -13.82
C ASP A 194 19.55 17.44 -13.62
N LEU A 195 20.67 17.56 -12.89
CA LEU A 195 21.26 18.87 -12.58
C LEU A 195 21.81 19.58 -13.82
N ARG A 196 22.14 18.83 -14.87
CA ARG A 196 22.66 19.41 -16.11
C ARG A 196 21.57 20.06 -16.96
N THR A 197 20.35 19.51 -16.96
CA THR A 197 19.27 19.91 -17.89
C THR A 197 18.06 20.54 -17.19
N GLY A 198 17.91 20.33 -15.88
CA GLY A 198 16.72 20.72 -15.13
C GLY A 198 15.55 19.74 -15.24
N GLN A 199 15.68 18.67 -16.02
CA GLN A 199 14.57 17.75 -16.28
C GLN A 199 14.24 16.90 -15.05
N GLN A 200 12.94 16.67 -14.83
CA GLN A 200 12.41 15.89 -13.72
C GLN A 200 11.88 14.53 -14.18
N PHE A 201 12.07 13.52 -13.34
CA PHE A 201 11.60 12.16 -13.56
C PHE A 201 10.98 11.62 -12.27
N ALA A 202 9.89 10.88 -12.39
CA ALA A 202 9.30 10.19 -11.25
C ALA A 202 10.12 8.94 -10.90
N PHE A 203 10.22 8.66 -9.60
CA PHE A 203 10.56 7.33 -9.13
C PHE A 203 9.32 6.42 -9.28
N PRO A 204 9.46 5.17 -9.78
CA PRO A 204 8.32 4.32 -10.12
C PRO A 204 7.58 3.77 -8.91
N TYR A 205 8.16 3.88 -7.71
CA TYR A 205 7.54 3.39 -6.47
C TYR A 205 7.30 4.55 -5.49
N GLY A 206 6.37 4.36 -4.56
CA GLY A 206 5.95 5.38 -3.59
C GLY A 206 4.50 5.84 -3.80
N GLY A 207 4.11 6.87 -3.06
CA GLY A 207 2.70 7.30 -3.00
C GLY A 207 1.89 6.49 -1.98
N GLU A 208 0.58 6.68 -1.98
CA GLU A 208 -0.32 6.09 -0.98
C GLU A 208 -0.36 4.56 -1.05
N GLU A 209 -0.18 3.99 -2.23
CA GLU A 209 -0.29 2.54 -2.47
C GLU A 209 1.01 1.76 -2.20
N ALA A 210 2.15 2.45 -2.11
CA ALA A 210 3.48 1.82 -1.96
C ALA A 210 4.30 2.37 -0.79
N GLY A 211 3.71 3.21 0.06
CA GLY A 211 4.34 3.80 1.25
C GLY A 211 4.16 2.93 2.51
N PRO A 212 5.19 2.78 3.37
CA PRO A 212 6.43 3.56 3.44
C PRO A 212 7.47 3.13 2.41
N MET A 213 8.28 4.10 1.99
CA MET A 213 9.37 3.89 1.05
C MET A 213 10.66 4.49 1.61
N THR A 214 11.74 3.73 1.59
CA THR A 214 13.09 4.19 1.99
C THR A 214 14.06 3.98 0.84
N LEU A 215 15.06 4.86 0.71
CA LEU A 215 15.98 4.88 -0.42
C LEU A 215 17.43 4.95 0.07
N LYS A 216 18.30 4.16 -0.55
CA LYS A 216 19.76 4.22 -0.41
C LYS A 216 20.36 4.49 -1.77
N HIS A 217 21.06 5.62 -1.88
CA HIS A 217 21.70 6.08 -3.11
C HIS A 217 22.96 6.88 -2.77
N SER A 218 23.84 7.08 -3.76
CA SER A 218 25.01 7.93 -3.60
C SER A 218 25.40 8.58 -4.93
N ALA A 219 26.11 9.72 -4.86
CA ALA A 219 26.60 10.41 -6.05
C ALA A 219 27.58 9.54 -6.86
N GLY A 220 28.32 8.65 -6.19
CA GLY A 220 29.35 7.80 -6.79
C GLY A 220 28.83 6.52 -7.46
N SER A 221 27.54 6.21 -7.34
CA SER A 221 26.97 4.95 -7.81
C SER A 221 25.74 5.16 -8.69
N GLN A 222 25.61 4.34 -9.73
CA GLN A 222 24.41 4.24 -10.57
C GLN A 222 23.31 3.42 -9.92
N LEU A 223 23.64 2.68 -8.86
CA LEU A 223 22.72 1.83 -8.13
C LEU A 223 21.85 2.66 -7.16
N LEU A 224 20.57 2.34 -7.14
CA LEU A 224 19.64 2.75 -6.11
C LEU A 224 19.05 1.50 -5.49
N ILE A 225 19.03 1.45 -4.17
CA ILE A 225 18.36 0.40 -3.40
C ILE A 225 17.17 1.04 -2.71
N ALA A 226 16.02 0.38 -2.73
CA ALA A 226 14.80 0.88 -2.14
C ALA A 226 14.05 -0.22 -1.40
N THR A 227 13.31 0.16 -0.36
CA THR A 227 12.19 -0.64 0.13
C THR A 227 10.87 0.06 -0.18
N TRP A 228 9.84 -0.72 -0.51
CA TRP A 228 8.48 -0.23 -0.71
C TRP A 228 7.46 -1.35 -0.46
N ARG A 229 6.21 -0.98 -0.20
CA ARG A 229 5.12 -1.95 -0.07
C ARG A 229 4.64 -2.41 -1.43
N ASP A 230 4.46 -3.72 -1.55
CA ASP A 230 3.77 -4.37 -2.67
C ASP A 230 2.68 -5.28 -2.10
N GLY A 231 1.45 -4.75 -2.07
CA GLY A 231 0.34 -5.37 -1.32
C GLY A 231 0.64 -5.49 0.18
N ASP A 232 0.62 -6.73 0.68
CA ASP A 232 0.87 -7.04 2.09
C ASP A 232 2.34 -7.34 2.40
N GLN A 233 3.22 -7.23 1.39
CA GLN A 233 4.65 -7.51 1.53
C GLN A 233 5.49 -6.24 1.49
N CYS A 234 6.59 -6.26 2.21
CA CYS A 234 7.67 -5.30 1.98
C CYS A 234 8.68 -5.90 0.99
N VAL A 235 9.00 -5.15 -0.05
CA VAL A 235 9.97 -5.55 -1.07
C VAL A 235 11.24 -4.72 -0.90
N LEU A 236 12.39 -5.40 -0.83
CA LEU A 236 13.71 -4.81 -1.04
C LEU A 236 14.07 -4.96 -2.51
N GLY A 237 14.30 -3.85 -3.20
CA GLY A 237 14.69 -3.85 -4.59
C GLY A 237 15.91 -3.00 -4.87
N SER A 238 16.53 -3.31 -5.99
CA SER A 238 17.70 -2.62 -6.50
C SER A 238 17.50 -2.31 -7.98
N MET A 239 17.94 -1.12 -8.40
CA MET A 239 17.70 -0.63 -9.76
C MET A 239 18.75 0.38 -10.19
N THR A 240 18.91 0.53 -11.50
CA THR A 240 19.71 1.58 -12.11
C THR A 240 18.82 2.57 -12.84
N PHE A 241 19.29 3.81 -12.95
CA PHE A 241 18.58 4.87 -13.68
C PHE A 241 19.42 5.40 -14.83
N ASN A 242 18.83 5.41 -16.03
CA ASN A 242 19.45 5.99 -17.21
C ASN A 242 18.46 6.91 -17.94
N ALA A 243 18.66 8.22 -17.73
CA ALA A 243 18.02 9.27 -18.53
C ALA A 243 16.48 9.16 -18.71
N GLY A 244 15.77 8.70 -17.68
CA GLY A 244 14.31 8.56 -17.67
C GLY A 244 13.82 7.13 -17.60
N THR A 245 14.70 6.15 -17.78
CA THR A 245 14.39 4.73 -17.69
C THR A 245 14.96 4.14 -16.41
N TRP A 246 14.16 3.32 -15.73
CA TRP A 246 14.54 2.54 -14.56
C TRP A 246 14.69 1.08 -14.96
N ASP A 247 15.86 0.49 -14.68
CA ASP A 247 16.12 -0.93 -14.90
C ASP A 247 16.16 -1.63 -13.55
N SER A 248 15.20 -2.52 -13.30
CA SER A 248 15.17 -3.33 -12.08
C SER A 248 16.21 -4.43 -12.16
N LEU A 249 17.10 -4.51 -11.18
CA LEU A 249 18.13 -5.55 -11.10
C LEU A 249 17.66 -6.74 -10.26
N ALA A 250 17.02 -6.47 -9.12
CA ALA A 250 16.49 -7.49 -8.24
C ALA A 250 15.34 -6.95 -7.39
N LYS A 251 14.41 -7.83 -7.03
CA LYS A 251 13.31 -7.58 -6.09
C LYS A 251 13.14 -8.79 -5.19
N HIS A 252 13.13 -8.57 -3.89
CA HIS A 252 12.98 -9.64 -2.91
C HIS A 252 11.97 -9.23 -1.84
N PRO A 253 10.92 -10.03 -1.60
CA PRO A 253 10.11 -9.89 -0.41
C PRO A 253 10.99 -10.10 0.83
N ILE A 254 10.99 -9.14 1.75
CA ILE A 254 11.79 -9.19 2.98
C ILE A 254 10.94 -9.38 4.24
N GLY A 255 9.61 -9.31 4.11
CA GLY A 255 8.67 -9.52 5.20
C GLY A 255 7.27 -9.08 4.80
N ASP A 256 6.40 -8.99 5.80
CA ASP A 256 5.13 -8.27 5.67
C ASP A 256 5.38 -6.76 5.46
N SER A 257 4.31 -5.99 5.26
CA SER A 257 4.40 -4.56 5.04
C SER A 257 5.07 -3.76 6.16
N ASP A 258 5.14 -4.30 7.39
CA ASP A 258 5.74 -3.59 8.52
C ASP A 258 7.25 -3.46 8.35
N ALA A 259 7.90 -4.44 7.71
CA ALA A 259 9.34 -4.38 7.44
C ALA A 259 9.74 -3.15 6.60
N CYS A 260 8.81 -2.50 5.91
CA CYS A 260 9.08 -1.28 5.12
C CYS A 260 9.19 -0.01 5.97
N TYR A 261 8.83 -0.08 7.26
CA TYR A 261 9.05 1.01 8.21
C TYR A 261 10.48 1.02 8.78
N GLU A 262 11.18 -0.10 8.69
CA GLU A 262 12.57 -0.23 9.14
C GLU A 262 13.53 0.54 8.22
N ASP A 263 14.66 0.97 8.77
CA ASP A 263 15.71 1.64 8.00
C ASP A 263 16.25 0.71 6.91
N ILE A 264 16.55 1.27 5.74
CA ILE A 264 17.01 0.49 4.60
C ILE A 264 18.32 -0.26 4.88
N GLU A 265 19.21 0.28 5.70
CA GLU A 265 20.46 -0.39 6.08
C GLU A 265 20.21 -1.60 6.97
N ASP A 266 19.21 -1.51 7.86
CA ASP A 266 18.82 -2.62 8.72
C ASP A 266 18.12 -3.71 7.91
N ASN A 267 17.27 -3.33 6.95
CA ASN A 267 16.67 -4.25 5.98
C ASN A 267 17.72 -4.96 5.12
N ILE A 268 18.71 -4.24 4.59
CA ILE A 268 19.82 -4.82 3.83
C ILE A 268 20.62 -5.80 4.72
N ARG A 269 20.94 -5.41 5.96
CA ARG A 269 21.69 -6.25 6.90
C ARG A 269 20.93 -7.53 7.25
N ALA A 270 19.64 -7.40 7.57
CA ALA A 270 18.77 -8.54 7.87
C ALA A 270 18.66 -9.49 6.68
N PHE A 271 18.51 -8.96 5.46
CA PHE A 271 18.48 -9.75 4.24
C PHE A 271 19.77 -10.53 4.01
N LYS A 272 20.95 -9.88 4.16
CA LYS A 272 22.25 -10.53 4.07
C LYS A 272 22.40 -11.66 5.10
N ASN A 273 22.12 -11.36 6.38
CA ASN A 273 22.23 -12.35 7.46
C ASN A 273 21.32 -13.58 7.24
N LYS A 274 20.10 -13.37 6.73
CA LYS A 274 19.16 -14.46 6.46
C LYS A 274 19.67 -15.39 5.37
N ARG A 275 20.30 -14.84 4.32
CA ARG A 275 20.91 -15.61 3.22
C ARG A 275 22.13 -16.40 3.69
N GLU A 276 22.97 -15.79 4.53
CA GLU A 276 24.13 -16.46 5.14
C GLU A 276 23.71 -17.61 6.07
N MET A 277 22.66 -17.41 6.89
CA MET A 277 22.13 -18.45 7.77
C MET A 277 21.43 -19.59 7.03
N SER A 278 20.74 -19.32 5.91
CA SER A 278 20.20 -20.38 5.06
C SER A 278 21.30 -21.24 4.43
N GLY A 279 22.46 -20.65 4.11
CA GLY A 279 23.63 -21.42 3.66
C GLY A 279 24.34 -22.20 4.77
N ALA A 280 24.32 -21.71 6.02
CA ALA A 280 25.00 -22.34 7.14
C ALA A 280 24.21 -23.52 7.78
N ASN A 281 22.87 -23.45 7.80
CA ASN A 281 22.04 -24.48 8.44
C ASN A 281 21.96 -25.80 7.66
N GLU A 282 22.33 -25.84 6.37
CA GLU A 282 22.42 -27.10 5.62
C GLU A 282 23.76 -27.83 5.84
N VAL A 283 24.82 -27.14 6.26
CA VAL A 283 26.14 -27.75 6.51
C VAL A 283 26.18 -28.54 7.83
N LEU A 284 25.26 -28.28 8.76
CA LEU A 284 25.19 -28.97 10.06
C LEU A 284 24.13 -30.08 10.14
N ALA A 285 23.38 -30.32 9.06
CA ALA A 285 22.34 -31.36 9.01
C ALA A 285 22.78 -32.68 8.34
N SER A 286 24.09 -32.90 8.18
CA SER A 286 24.64 -34.21 7.75
C SER A 286 25.86 -34.57 8.59
N GLY A 287 25.62 -35.23 9.73
CA GLY A 287 26.70 -35.62 10.64
C GLY A 287 26.22 -36.36 11.89
N ASN A 288 25.94 -37.64 11.73
CA ASN A 288 25.92 -38.70 12.76
C ASN A 288 24.77 -38.72 13.80
N LYS A 289 23.76 -39.52 13.47
CA LYS A 289 23.12 -40.43 14.45
C LYS A 289 24.12 -41.49 14.87
N SER A 290 24.49 -41.53 16.15
CA SER A 290 24.75 -42.80 16.84
C SER A 290 24.40 -42.66 18.31
N ALA A 291 23.73 -43.69 18.80
CA ALA A 291 23.11 -43.80 20.11
C ALA A 291 24.14 -43.82 21.26
N ASN A 292 23.73 -43.28 22.41
CA ASN A 292 23.63 -44.10 23.62
C ASN A 292 22.79 -43.37 24.68
N ALA A 293 21.74 -44.06 25.12
CA ALA A 293 21.13 -43.84 26.41
C ALA A 293 22.06 -44.43 27.49
N ASP A 294 22.30 -43.70 28.58
CA ASP A 294 21.79 -44.10 29.90
C ASP A 294 22.27 -43.19 31.04
N HIS A 295 21.34 -43.05 32.00
CA HIS A 295 21.52 -42.73 33.41
C HIS A 295 21.88 -41.30 33.90
N ALA A 296 20.83 -40.63 34.39
CA ALA A 296 20.49 -40.52 35.83
C ALA A 296 20.51 -39.12 36.49
N LYS A 297 19.33 -38.82 37.08
CA LYS A 297 19.03 -38.14 38.36
C LYS A 297 19.36 -36.65 38.55
N ALA A 298 18.27 -35.88 38.52
CA ALA A 298 17.73 -35.07 39.63
C ALA A 298 18.71 -34.30 40.54
N GLN A 299 18.59 -32.96 40.54
CA GLN A 299 18.44 -32.22 41.79
C GLN A 299 17.71 -30.88 41.60
N LYS A 300 16.84 -30.64 42.59
CA LYS A 300 15.98 -29.48 42.82
C LYS A 300 16.76 -28.33 43.46
N ASP A 301 16.20 -27.14 43.29
CA ASP A 301 16.20 -25.97 44.17
C ASP A 301 17.56 -25.45 44.68
N GLN A 302 17.92 -24.25 44.19
CA GLN A 302 18.29 -23.17 45.11
C GLN A 302 18.04 -21.80 44.48
N GLN A 303 16.88 -21.25 44.86
CA GLN A 303 16.57 -19.85 44.87
C GLN A 303 17.43 -19.19 45.96
N GLN A 304 18.29 -18.24 45.58
CA GLN A 304 18.88 -17.31 46.53
C GLN A 304 18.57 -15.87 46.13
N SER A 305 17.72 -15.30 46.98
CA SER A 305 17.35 -13.90 47.07
C SER A 305 18.56 -13.02 47.33
N THR A 306 18.66 -11.94 46.57
CA THR A 306 19.28 -10.70 47.06
C THR A 306 18.25 -9.59 47.04
N ASN A 307 17.85 -9.18 48.23
CA ASN A 307 17.05 -7.99 48.52
C ASN A 307 17.67 -6.75 47.88
N VAL A 308 16.90 -6.02 47.08
CA VAL A 308 17.09 -4.58 46.82
C VAL A 308 15.73 -3.88 46.97
N SER A 309 15.77 -2.79 47.74
CA SER A 309 14.64 -1.92 48.09
C SER A 309 14.04 -1.19 46.86
N PRO A 310 12.79 -0.68 46.95
CA PRO A 310 12.01 -0.22 45.81
C PRO A 310 12.21 1.27 45.55
N SER A 311 13.10 1.64 44.63
CA SER A 311 13.07 2.96 43.97
C SER A 311 14.05 3.02 42.80
N ALA A 312 13.64 2.59 41.61
CA ALA A 312 14.25 2.99 40.34
C ALA A 312 13.26 2.66 39.22
N GLY A 313 12.90 3.67 38.41
CA GLY A 313 11.72 3.68 37.54
C GLY A 313 11.60 2.51 36.57
N MET A 314 10.42 1.90 36.55
CA MET A 314 9.91 1.23 35.36
C MET A 314 9.67 2.29 34.28
N THR A 315 10.37 2.20 33.17
CA THR A 315 10.13 2.98 31.97
C THR A 315 8.81 2.55 31.32
N GLU A 316 8.07 3.52 30.80
CA GLU A 316 6.59 3.54 30.69
C GLU A 316 5.93 2.48 29.77
N TYR A 317 6.66 1.66 29.01
CA TYR A 317 6.04 0.66 28.10
C TYR A 317 6.84 -0.66 27.92
N ASP A 318 7.39 -1.21 29.00
CA ASP A 318 7.96 -2.58 28.97
C ASP A 318 6.90 -3.70 29.17
N ASN A 319 5.61 -3.35 29.32
CA ASN A 319 4.53 -4.31 29.52
C ASN A 319 3.64 -4.43 28.27
N ILE A 320 3.64 -5.62 27.67
CA ILE A 320 2.88 -5.94 26.45
C ILE A 320 1.36 -5.71 26.61
N ASN A 321 0.81 -5.94 27.82
CA ASN A 321 -0.60 -5.71 28.09
C ASN A 321 -0.94 -4.21 28.15
N VAL A 322 0.02 -3.37 28.58
CA VAL A 322 -0.13 -1.91 28.59
C VAL A 322 -0.10 -1.37 27.16
N ALA A 323 0.78 -1.88 26.31
CA ALA A 323 0.82 -1.55 24.89
C ALA A 323 -0.46 -2.01 24.17
N ALA A 324 -0.92 -3.25 24.41
CA ALA A 324 -2.17 -3.77 23.87
C ALA A 324 -3.38 -2.91 24.24
N LEU A 325 -3.46 -2.49 25.51
CA LEU A 325 -4.57 -1.65 25.98
C LEU A 325 -4.55 -0.26 25.34
N LEU A 326 -3.36 0.30 25.14
CA LEU A 326 -3.21 1.58 24.45
C LEU A 326 -3.66 1.48 22.99
N ASP A 327 -3.17 0.49 22.24
CA ASP A 327 -3.52 0.29 20.84
C ASP A 327 -5.03 0.03 20.66
N LEU A 328 -5.64 -0.71 21.60
CA LEU A 328 -7.08 -0.93 21.65
C LEU A 328 -7.87 0.38 21.84
N TYR A 329 -7.46 1.25 22.78
CA TYR A 329 -8.08 2.57 22.96
C TYR A 329 -7.88 3.47 21.74
N GLU A 330 -6.68 3.46 21.14
CA GLU A 330 -6.37 4.30 19.98
C GLU A 330 -7.24 3.93 18.76
N GLY A 331 -7.39 2.62 18.51
CA GLY A 331 -8.28 2.12 17.46
C GLY A 331 -9.75 2.46 17.71
N TYR A 332 -10.22 2.29 18.95
CA TYR A 332 -11.61 2.59 19.30
C TYR A 332 -11.92 4.10 19.21
N ASP A 333 -11.01 4.97 19.66
CA ASP A 333 -11.15 6.42 19.56
C ASP A 333 -11.24 6.88 18.08
N SER A 334 -10.47 6.24 17.19
CA SER A 334 -10.49 6.51 15.74
C SER A 334 -11.83 6.10 15.10
N ILE A 335 -12.36 4.92 15.44
CA ILE A 335 -13.68 4.47 14.97
C ILE A 335 -14.79 5.39 15.48
N ARG A 336 -14.71 5.81 16.75
CA ARG A 336 -15.68 6.75 17.33
C ARG A 336 -15.63 8.10 16.63
N ALA A 337 -14.45 8.58 16.24
CA ALA A 337 -14.30 9.79 15.46
C ALA A 337 -14.94 9.66 14.06
N CYS A 338 -14.71 8.54 13.38
CA CYS A 338 -15.35 8.21 12.10
C CYS A 338 -16.87 8.20 12.18
N PHE A 339 -17.43 7.59 13.23
CA PHE A 339 -18.88 7.61 13.48
C PHE A 339 -19.39 9.04 13.71
N LYS A 340 -18.78 9.77 14.65
CA LYS A 340 -19.18 11.15 15.01
C LYS A 340 -19.03 12.16 13.89
N ALA A 341 -18.14 11.92 12.93
CA ALA A 341 -17.94 12.80 11.79
C ALA A 341 -19.24 12.99 10.99
N ARG A 342 -20.10 11.96 10.90
CA ARG A 342 -21.37 12.00 10.12
C ARG A 342 -22.53 11.21 10.74
N GLU A 343 -22.57 11.00 12.06
CA GLU A 343 -23.59 10.18 12.75
C GLU A 343 -25.06 10.58 12.47
N ASN A 344 -25.29 11.85 12.11
CA ASN A 344 -26.62 12.41 11.82
C ASN A 344 -26.75 12.90 10.36
N GLN A 345 -25.86 12.48 9.47
CA GLN A 345 -25.83 12.92 8.07
C GLN A 345 -25.80 11.71 7.12
N PHE A 346 -26.49 11.84 5.99
CA PHE A 346 -26.46 10.81 4.93
C PHE A 346 -25.53 11.25 3.78
N PRO A 347 -24.63 10.38 3.28
CA PRO A 347 -24.28 9.06 3.83
C PRO A 347 -23.48 9.19 5.13
N ALA A 348 -23.67 8.25 6.05
CA ALA A 348 -22.80 8.10 7.21
C ALA A 348 -21.49 7.41 6.80
N TYR A 349 -20.41 7.70 7.53
CA TYR A 349 -19.15 6.97 7.36
C TYR A 349 -19.26 5.57 7.97
N LEU A 350 -19.75 5.51 9.21
CA LEU A 350 -20.10 4.27 9.90
C LEU A 350 -21.57 4.30 10.31
N SER A 351 -22.23 3.16 10.16
CA SER A 351 -23.58 2.93 10.65
C SER A 351 -23.59 2.73 12.16
N ARG A 352 -24.77 2.88 12.77
CA ARG A 352 -24.98 2.60 14.20
C ARG A 352 -24.66 1.14 14.54
N GLN A 353 -25.01 0.20 13.65
CA GLN A 353 -24.73 -1.22 13.84
C GLN A 353 -23.21 -1.51 13.84
N GLU A 354 -22.45 -0.89 12.94
CA GLU A 354 -20.98 -1.00 12.92
C GLU A 354 -20.35 -0.46 14.21
N MET A 355 -20.85 0.66 14.72
CA MET A 355 -20.39 1.25 15.98
C MET A 355 -20.74 0.40 17.21
N GLU A 356 -21.96 -0.15 17.27
CA GLU A 356 -22.39 -1.05 18.35
C GLU A 356 -21.55 -2.33 18.39
N LYS A 357 -21.22 -2.89 17.22
CA LYS A 357 -20.30 -4.04 17.12
C LYS A 357 -18.91 -3.67 17.65
N ALA A 358 -18.34 -2.55 17.17
CA ALA A 358 -17.03 -2.09 17.62
C ALA A 358 -16.99 -1.83 19.13
N GLU A 359 -18.05 -1.28 19.72
CA GLU A 359 -18.14 -1.08 21.18
C GLU A 359 -18.22 -2.40 21.95
N ALA A 360 -18.92 -3.41 21.44
CA ALA A 360 -18.98 -4.73 22.04
C ALA A 360 -17.61 -5.43 22.01
N ASP A 361 -16.95 -5.42 20.85
CA ASP A 361 -15.62 -6.02 20.66
C ASP A 361 -14.57 -5.30 21.52
N PHE A 362 -14.62 -3.97 21.57
CA PHE A 362 -13.78 -3.15 22.44
C PHE A 362 -13.88 -3.54 23.92
N ARG A 363 -15.11 -3.64 24.46
CA ARG A 363 -15.33 -4.00 25.86
C ARG A 363 -14.86 -5.40 26.18
N LYS A 364 -15.03 -6.34 25.24
CA LYS A 364 -14.58 -7.72 25.39
C LYS A 364 -13.05 -7.77 25.51
N ASP A 365 -12.34 -7.09 24.62
CA ASP A 365 -10.88 -7.13 24.57
C ASP A 365 -10.24 -6.33 25.72
N GLU A 366 -10.85 -5.20 26.12
CA GLU A 366 -10.43 -4.44 27.31
C GLU A 366 -10.51 -5.33 28.56
N ALA A 367 -11.62 -6.05 28.75
CA ALA A 367 -11.80 -6.94 29.89
C ALA A 367 -10.79 -8.11 29.87
N GLU A 368 -10.46 -8.64 28.70
CA GLU A 368 -9.46 -9.69 28.57
C GLU A 368 -8.05 -9.20 28.92
N ILE A 369 -7.64 -8.03 28.43
CA ILE A 369 -6.33 -7.44 28.74
C ILE A 369 -6.20 -7.14 30.24
N LEU A 370 -7.22 -6.54 30.85
CA LEU A 370 -7.23 -6.25 32.28
C LEU A 370 -7.27 -7.51 33.15
N LYS A 371 -7.82 -8.61 32.64
CA LYS A 371 -7.73 -9.93 33.29
C LYS A 371 -6.31 -10.48 33.26
N ARG A 372 -5.54 -10.25 32.19
CA ARG A 372 -4.14 -10.69 32.06
C ARG A 372 -3.20 -9.92 32.98
N ASP A 373 -3.43 -8.63 33.20
CA ASP A 373 -2.72 -7.83 34.20
C ASP A 373 -3.66 -6.86 34.95
N PRO A 374 -4.19 -7.26 36.12
CA PRO A 374 -5.10 -6.43 36.91
C PRO A 374 -4.47 -5.18 37.52
N ARG A 375 -3.14 -5.00 37.42
CA ARG A 375 -2.43 -3.84 37.99
C ARG A 375 -2.41 -2.64 37.05
N ILE A 376 -2.87 -2.80 35.81
CA ILE A 376 -2.90 -1.71 34.82
C ILE A 376 -3.90 -0.64 35.26
N ASP A 377 -3.44 0.61 35.36
CA ASP A 377 -4.32 1.77 35.51
C ASP A 377 -4.97 2.10 34.16
N LYS A 378 -6.14 1.50 33.91
CA LYS A 378 -6.87 1.68 32.66
C LYS A 378 -7.23 3.14 32.38
N GLU A 379 -7.50 3.93 33.42
CA GLU A 379 -7.88 5.33 33.28
C GLU A 379 -6.69 6.18 32.84
N ALA A 380 -5.49 5.88 33.33
CA ALA A 380 -4.26 6.50 32.85
C ALA A 380 -4.00 6.18 31.38
N ILE A 381 -4.17 4.92 30.96
CA ILE A 381 -3.96 4.52 29.56
C ILE A 381 -5.02 5.12 28.63
N SER A 382 -6.28 5.22 29.07
CA SER A 382 -7.35 5.87 28.31
C SER A 382 -7.09 7.37 28.11
N ARG A 383 -6.70 8.08 29.16
CA ARG A 383 -6.28 9.49 29.05
C ARG A 383 -5.11 9.66 28.09
N LYS A 384 -4.14 8.74 28.15
CA LYS A 384 -2.98 8.78 27.26
C LYS A 384 -3.34 8.57 25.80
N SER A 385 -4.20 7.60 25.49
CA SER A 385 -4.76 7.41 24.13
C SER A 385 -5.42 8.69 23.62
N GLN A 386 -6.28 9.30 24.45
CA GLN A 386 -6.97 10.54 24.08
C GLN A 386 -5.98 11.69 23.81
N GLU A 387 -4.93 11.85 24.60
CA GLU A 387 -3.89 12.86 24.36
C GLU A 387 -3.15 12.64 23.04
N LEU A 388 -2.76 11.39 22.75
CA LEU A 388 -2.06 11.05 21.51
C LEU A 388 -2.97 11.27 20.30
N ASN A 389 -4.24 10.88 20.40
CA ASN A 389 -5.18 10.90 19.27
C ASN A 389 -6.04 12.15 19.16
N ALA A 390 -5.98 13.10 20.10
CA ALA A 390 -6.83 14.30 20.10
C ALA A 390 -6.75 15.09 18.79
N MET A 391 -5.54 15.28 18.26
CA MET A 391 -5.34 16.04 17.02
C MET A 391 -5.93 15.28 15.81
N PHE A 392 -5.63 13.99 15.68
CA PHE A 392 -6.09 13.17 14.56
C PHE A 392 -7.62 13.02 14.57
N THR A 393 -8.19 12.60 15.69
CA THR A 393 -9.65 12.42 15.84
C THR A 393 -10.41 13.73 15.68
N GLY A 394 -9.83 14.86 16.13
CA GLY A 394 -10.36 16.19 15.89
C GLY A 394 -10.44 16.54 14.40
N ILE A 395 -9.36 16.30 13.65
CA ILE A 395 -9.31 16.53 12.20
C ILE A 395 -10.33 15.65 11.46
N VAL A 396 -10.42 14.36 11.82
CA VAL A 396 -11.38 13.42 11.23
C VAL A 396 -12.81 13.93 11.40
N VAL A 397 -13.19 14.34 12.61
CA VAL A 397 -14.55 14.85 12.90
C VAL A 397 -14.81 16.16 12.18
N LEU A 398 -13.87 17.10 12.19
CA LEU A 398 -14.04 18.41 11.56
C LEU A 398 -14.19 18.29 10.04
N ASN A 399 -13.29 17.54 9.39
CA ASN A 399 -13.32 17.38 7.94
C ASN A 399 -14.54 16.60 7.48
N GLY A 400 -14.94 15.54 8.20
CA GLY A 400 -16.10 14.74 7.80
C GLY A 400 -17.46 15.45 7.99
N LYS A 401 -17.52 16.48 8.86
CA LYS A 401 -18.74 17.30 9.04
C LYS A 401 -18.97 18.32 7.93
N LEU A 402 -17.91 18.78 7.27
CA LEU A 402 -17.98 19.83 6.24
C LEU A 402 -18.56 19.28 4.93
N GLU A 403 -17.92 18.26 4.36
CA GLU A 403 -18.34 17.67 3.10
C GLU A 403 -18.15 16.14 3.10
N MET A 404 -18.94 15.45 2.28
CA MET A 404 -18.83 14.01 2.11
C MET A 404 -17.55 13.69 1.33
N ASN A 405 -16.61 12.99 1.98
CA ASN A 405 -15.41 12.47 1.34
C ASN A 405 -15.51 10.94 1.24
N TYR A 406 -15.51 10.42 0.01
CA TYR A 406 -15.67 8.98 -0.24
C TYR A 406 -14.44 8.18 0.17
N ASP A 407 -13.23 8.73 0.03
CA ASP A 407 -11.98 8.11 0.49
C ASP A 407 -11.93 8.04 2.01
N HIS A 408 -12.39 9.10 2.68
CA HIS A 408 -12.53 9.13 4.12
C HIS A 408 -13.56 8.10 4.60
N ARG A 409 -14.71 7.98 3.91
CA ARG A 409 -15.69 6.92 4.21
C ARG A 409 -15.10 5.52 4.02
N LYS A 410 -14.31 5.31 2.97
CA LYS A 410 -13.63 4.04 2.70
C LYS A 410 -12.63 3.72 3.82
N ALA A 411 -11.79 4.68 4.21
CA ALA A 411 -10.84 4.54 5.30
C ALA A 411 -11.54 4.23 6.64
N CYS A 412 -12.63 4.94 6.96
CA CYS A 412 -13.41 4.66 8.17
C CYS A 412 -14.00 3.25 8.20
N ARG A 413 -14.52 2.76 7.06
CA ARG A 413 -15.05 1.40 6.96
C ARG A 413 -13.96 0.34 7.04
N MET A 414 -12.81 0.60 6.42
CA MET A 414 -11.65 -0.26 6.52
C MET A 414 -11.17 -0.37 7.97
N LEU A 415 -11.01 0.76 8.67
CA LEU A 415 -10.68 0.80 10.10
C LEU A 415 -11.67 0.00 10.95
N ALA A 416 -12.98 0.17 10.72
CA ALA A 416 -14.00 -0.58 11.45
C ALA A 416 -13.98 -2.09 11.14
N SER A 417 -13.56 -2.48 9.93
CA SER A 417 -13.46 -3.89 9.53
C SER A 417 -12.24 -4.62 10.14
N LEU A 418 -11.18 -3.88 10.41
CA LEU A 418 -9.94 -4.38 11.01
C LEU A 418 -9.94 -4.34 12.55
N PHE A 419 -11.03 -3.83 13.15
CA PHE A 419 -11.17 -3.71 14.59
C PHE A 419 -11.97 -4.89 15.17
N PRO A 420 -11.54 -5.45 16.32
CA PRO A 420 -10.40 -5.04 17.15
C PRO A 420 -9.04 -5.50 16.58
N PRO A 421 -7.91 -4.84 16.94
CA PRO A 421 -6.59 -5.10 16.36
C PRO A 421 -5.98 -6.48 16.69
N GLY A 422 -6.67 -7.30 17.49
CA GLY A 422 -6.16 -8.58 18.00
C GLY A 422 -5.20 -8.39 19.16
N ILE A 423 -5.55 -8.90 20.34
CA ILE A 423 -4.78 -8.70 21.59
C ILE A 423 -3.40 -9.36 21.51
N GLU A 424 -3.27 -10.42 20.71
CA GLU A 424 -2.04 -11.15 20.40
C GLU A 424 -1.06 -10.40 19.50
N ASN A 425 -1.48 -9.33 18.82
CA ASN A 425 -0.65 -8.59 17.88
C ASN A 425 0.07 -7.38 18.51
N ALA A 426 -0.14 -7.12 19.80
CA ALA A 426 0.45 -5.97 20.49
C ALA A 426 1.98 -6.08 20.60
N ARG A 427 2.72 -5.05 20.16
CA ARG A 427 4.19 -4.98 20.22
C ARG A 427 4.66 -3.98 21.29
N LEU A 428 5.79 -4.27 21.95
CA LEU A 428 6.42 -3.40 22.94
C LEU A 428 7.02 -2.14 22.27
N LYS A 429 6.51 -0.95 22.62
CA LYS A 429 7.01 0.35 22.12
C LYS A 429 8.24 0.79 22.93
N LYS A 430 9.46 0.67 22.38
CA LYS A 430 10.71 1.07 23.05
C LYS A 430 11.04 2.56 22.81
N ARG A 431 11.44 3.31 23.84
CA ARG A 431 11.77 4.76 23.74
C ARG A 431 13.29 4.98 23.72
N GLU A 432 13.80 5.67 22.69
CA GLU A 432 15.16 6.22 22.68
C GLU A 432 15.27 7.47 23.57
N VAL A 433 16.35 7.52 24.36
CA VAL A 433 16.64 8.59 25.32
C VAL A 433 17.19 9.81 24.59
N ILE A 434 16.46 10.93 24.67
CA ILE A 434 16.84 12.25 24.13
C ILE A 434 18.01 12.80 24.97
N GLY A 435 19.19 12.98 24.37
CA GLY A 435 20.33 13.53 25.13
C GLY A 435 21.69 13.72 24.45
N LYS A 436 21.83 13.78 23.12
CA LYS A 436 23.09 14.21 22.48
C LYS A 436 22.85 15.29 21.43
N PRO A 437 23.68 16.36 21.39
CA PRO A 437 23.56 17.42 20.39
C PRO A 437 24.00 16.89 19.02
N ASN A 438 23.13 17.03 18.03
CA ASN A 438 23.39 16.63 16.64
C ASN A 438 24.46 17.53 16.01
N ILE A 439 25.62 16.95 15.69
CA ILE A 439 26.62 17.52 14.79
C ILE A 439 26.65 16.64 13.56
N GLY A 440 25.67 16.81 12.67
CA GLY A 440 25.54 16.04 11.44
C GLY A 440 24.30 16.48 10.66
N ASN A 441 24.44 16.59 9.34
CA ASN A 441 23.49 17.13 8.35
C ASN A 441 22.16 16.34 8.21
N GLY A 442 21.49 16.05 9.32
CA GLY A 442 20.14 15.49 9.34
C GLY A 442 19.07 16.57 9.32
N LEU A 443 17.94 16.25 8.69
CA LEU A 443 16.71 17.03 8.73
C LEU A 443 16.34 17.36 10.19
N ILE A 444 15.97 18.61 10.45
CA ILE A 444 15.25 18.97 11.68
C ILE A 444 13.84 18.38 11.56
N VAL A 445 13.62 17.21 12.15
CA VAL A 445 12.31 16.57 12.27
C VAL A 445 11.80 16.80 13.71
N PRO A 446 10.54 17.20 13.92
CA PRO A 446 9.88 17.05 15.22
C PRO A 446 9.87 15.57 15.59
N GLN A 447 10.66 15.18 16.59
CA GLN A 447 10.78 13.80 17.06
C GLN A 447 9.50 13.40 17.81
N ASP A 448 8.53 12.88 17.07
CA ASP A 448 7.36 12.19 17.61
C ASP A 448 7.50 10.68 17.34
N PRO A 449 7.50 9.80 18.37
CA PRO A 449 7.75 8.36 18.22
C PRO A 449 6.63 7.58 17.52
N ARG A 450 5.55 8.23 17.07
CA ARG A 450 4.35 7.58 16.50
C ARG A 450 4.48 7.08 15.07
N PHE A 451 5.65 7.22 14.44
CA PHE A 451 5.88 6.85 13.05
C PHE A 451 7.24 6.17 12.84
N ARG A 452 7.64 5.31 13.78
CA ARG A 452 8.65 4.29 13.52
C ARG A 452 7.96 2.94 13.43
#